data_AF-A0A1S6HNM9-F1
#
_entry.id   AF-A0A1S6HNM9-F1
#
_cell.length_a   1.000
_cell.length_b   1.000
_cell.length_c   1.000
_cell.angle_alpha   90.00
_cell.angle_beta   90.00
_cell.angle_gamma   90.00
#
_symmetry.space_group_name_H-M   'P 1'
#
loop_
_entity.id
_entity.type
_entity.pdbx_description
1 polymer ?
#
loop_
_entity_poly.entity_id
_entity_poly.type
_entity_poly.pdbx_seq_one_letter_code
_entity_poly.pdbx_strand_id
1 'polypeptide(L)'
;MLALNRLRLSAVFSISLALSLFSLLSLSSTVLATEQSANPFIGSWQLASGKYLDDKGEWQNYQSLNLTAIKVISASHFSFTTMKEIEQTGGENKQEFWAAGTGRYEFTESQYIEYPQLNSFGVSPGESFAFEYQIKGQQLHTKRVEEGELKEVEVWQRLD
;
A
#
# COMPACT_ATOMS: atom_id res chain seq x y z
N MET A 1 38.01 -10.12 -103.27
CA MET A 1 37.73 -11.23 -102.34
C MET A 1 37.64 -10.63 -100.95
N LEU A 2 36.42 -10.43 -100.41
CA LEU A 2 35.77 -11.30 -99.41
C LEU A 2 36.64 -11.43 -98.13
N ALA A 3 36.22 -11.07 -96.92
CA ALA A 3 34.91 -10.67 -96.42
C ALA A 3 35.00 -9.93 -95.07
N LEU A 4 33.91 -9.21 -94.78
CA LEU A 4 33.45 -8.58 -93.54
C LEU A 4 33.53 -9.45 -92.26
N ASN A 5 33.76 -8.80 -91.11
CA ASN A 5 32.88 -8.81 -89.91
C ASN A 5 33.36 -7.69 -88.94
N ARG A 6 32.69 -6.55 -88.69
CA ARG A 6 31.44 -6.31 -87.91
C ARG A 6 31.49 -7.04 -86.55
N LEU A 7 31.29 -6.47 -85.36
CA LEU A 7 30.46 -5.34 -84.86
C LEU A 7 30.94 -5.09 -83.38
N ARG A 8 31.26 -3.86 -82.94
CA ARG A 8 30.44 -2.89 -82.15
C ARG A 8 30.44 -3.00 -80.61
N LEU A 9 30.61 -1.81 -79.99
CA LEU A 9 29.99 -1.22 -78.77
C LEU A 9 30.23 -1.95 -77.44
N SER A 10 30.38 -1.30 -76.27
CA SER A 10 29.92 -0.02 -75.72
C SER A 10 30.80 0.30 -74.47
N ALA A 11 31.13 1.54 -74.09
CA ALA A 11 30.26 2.53 -73.43
C ALA A 11 29.55 1.89 -72.19
N VAL A 12 29.49 2.43 -70.97
CA VAL A 12 29.63 3.77 -70.40
C VAL A 12 29.65 3.64 -68.84
N PHE A 13 29.90 4.75 -68.16
CA PHE A 13 29.23 5.25 -66.94
C PHE A 13 29.83 4.98 -65.55
N SER A 14 30.40 6.08 -65.03
CA SER A 14 30.53 6.45 -63.62
C SER A 14 29.20 6.35 -62.86
N ILE A 15 29.21 5.79 -61.65
CA ILE A 15 28.17 6.03 -60.63
C ILE A 15 28.86 6.18 -59.27
N SER A 16 28.75 7.38 -58.71
CA SER A 16 29.08 7.75 -57.34
C SER A 16 28.33 6.88 -56.34
N LEU A 17 29.02 6.40 -55.30
CA LEU A 17 28.34 5.69 -54.21
C LEU A 17 28.74 6.26 -52.85
N ALA A 18 27.94 7.23 -52.41
CA ALA A 18 27.84 7.66 -51.03
C ALA A 18 27.15 6.57 -50.22
N LEU A 19 27.90 5.84 -49.39
CA LEU A 19 27.44 5.02 -48.27
C LEU A 19 28.16 5.58 -47.03
N SER A 20 27.58 5.81 -45.86
CA SER A 20 26.30 5.39 -45.30
C SER A 20 26.05 6.23 -44.04
N LEU A 21 25.05 7.12 -44.04
CA LEU A 21 24.42 7.56 -42.79
C LEU A 21 23.36 6.49 -42.45
N PHE A 22 23.74 5.51 -41.64
CA PHE A 22 22.78 4.56 -41.05
C PHE A 22 22.56 4.95 -39.59
N SER A 23 21.61 5.86 -39.41
CA SER A 23 20.56 5.85 -38.40
C SER A 23 20.77 4.95 -37.17
N LEU A 24 21.49 5.44 -36.15
CA LEU A 24 21.40 4.93 -34.78
C LEU A 24 20.41 5.81 -33.99
N LEU A 25 19.12 5.72 -34.33
CA LEU A 25 18.07 6.04 -33.36
C LEU A 25 17.83 4.78 -32.53
N SER A 26 18.64 4.61 -31.49
CA SER A 26 18.29 3.73 -30.39
C SER A 26 17.05 4.29 -29.71
N LEU A 27 15.87 3.74 -30.03
CA LEU A 27 14.67 3.90 -29.21
C LEU A 27 14.99 3.30 -27.84
N SER A 28 15.44 4.14 -26.91
CA SER A 28 15.44 3.80 -25.50
C SER A 28 13.98 3.74 -25.05
N SER A 29 13.36 2.58 -25.18
CA SER A 29 12.10 2.29 -24.51
C SER A 29 12.37 2.29 -23.02
N THR A 30 12.19 3.45 -22.37
CA THR A 30 12.08 3.54 -20.92
C THR A 30 10.82 2.77 -20.53
N VAL A 31 10.99 1.51 -20.16
CA VAL A 31 9.95 0.75 -19.46
C VAL A 31 9.77 1.49 -18.13
N LEU A 32 8.72 2.29 -18.02
CA LEU A 32 8.20 2.70 -16.73
C LEU A 32 7.71 1.40 -16.07
N ALA A 33 8.58 0.77 -15.29
CA ALA A 33 8.15 -0.22 -14.33
C ALA A 33 7.23 0.53 -13.37
N THR A 34 5.93 0.40 -13.56
CA THR A 34 4.99 0.68 -12.50
C THR A 34 5.37 -0.28 -11.39
N GLU A 35 6.07 0.19 -10.35
CA GLU A 35 6.13 -0.56 -9.12
C GLU A 35 4.69 -0.78 -8.71
N GLN A 36 4.20 -2.00 -8.93
CA GLN A 36 2.99 -2.43 -8.29
C GLN A 36 3.33 -2.42 -6.81
N SER A 37 2.97 -1.31 -6.15
CA SER A 37 3.24 -1.08 -4.73
C SER A 37 2.80 -2.33 -3.99
N ALA A 38 3.80 -3.10 -3.53
CA ALA A 38 3.55 -4.27 -2.73
C ALA A 38 2.75 -3.79 -1.53
N ASN A 39 1.55 -4.36 -1.36
CA ASN A 39 0.60 -3.96 -0.34
C ASN A 39 1.31 -3.90 1.03
N PRO A 40 1.58 -2.70 1.56
CA PRO A 40 2.52 -2.55 2.67
C PRO A 40 1.91 -2.99 4.00
N PHE A 41 0.61 -3.29 4.00
CA PHE A 41 -0.16 -3.66 5.17
C PHE A 41 -0.14 -5.16 5.44
N ILE A 42 0.16 -6.00 4.45
CA ILE A 42 0.11 -7.46 4.61
C ILE A 42 1.04 -7.89 5.75
N GLY A 43 0.51 -8.66 6.70
CA GLY A 43 1.25 -9.20 7.84
C GLY A 43 0.47 -9.11 9.15
N SER A 44 1.20 -9.41 10.23
CA SER A 44 0.71 -9.34 11.60
C SER A 44 1.27 -8.10 12.28
N TRP A 45 0.41 -7.40 13.01
CA TRP A 45 0.72 -6.12 13.65
C TRP A 45 0.27 -6.13 15.10
N GLN A 46 1.07 -5.54 15.97
CA GLN A 46 0.73 -5.27 17.36
C GLN A 46 0.61 -3.77 17.58
N LEU A 47 -0.42 -3.34 18.31
CA LEU A 47 -0.58 -1.95 18.70
C LEU A 47 0.57 -1.54 19.63
N ALA A 48 1.40 -0.61 19.17
CA ALA A 48 2.50 -0.04 19.96
C ALA A 48 2.05 1.19 20.74
N SER A 49 1.23 2.04 20.11
CA SER A 49 0.61 3.17 20.79
C SER A 49 -0.63 3.66 20.07
N GLY A 50 -1.51 4.36 20.79
CA GLY A 50 -2.57 5.11 20.15
C GLY A 50 -3.46 5.85 21.13
N LYS A 51 -4.35 6.64 20.56
CA LYS A 51 -5.39 7.36 21.28
C LYS A 51 -6.56 7.64 20.35
N TYR A 52 -7.74 7.71 20.93
CA TYR A 52 -8.97 8.04 20.22
C TYR A 52 -9.74 9.12 20.98
N LEU A 53 -10.56 9.85 20.25
CA LEU A 53 -11.52 10.78 20.80
C LEU A 53 -12.82 10.02 21.07
N ASP A 54 -13.29 10.02 22.31
CA ASP A 54 -14.55 9.35 22.66
C ASP A 54 -15.79 10.20 22.32
N ASP A 55 -16.97 9.64 22.57
CA ASP A 55 -18.26 10.29 22.29
C ASP A 55 -18.50 11.57 23.10
N LYS A 56 -17.69 11.84 24.11
CA LYS A 56 -17.74 13.07 24.93
C LYS A 56 -16.73 14.12 24.44
N GLY A 57 -15.93 13.81 23.43
CA GLY A 57 -14.84 14.66 22.96
C GLY A 57 -13.62 14.61 23.86
N GLU A 58 -13.46 13.56 24.68
CA GLU A 58 -12.29 13.39 25.55
C GLU A 58 -11.28 12.44 24.90
N TRP A 59 -10.00 12.79 24.96
CA TRP A 59 -8.92 11.94 24.46
C TRP A 59 -8.65 10.79 25.41
N GLN A 60 -8.87 9.58 24.92
CA GLN A 60 -8.56 8.35 25.62
C GLN A 60 -7.26 7.77 25.08
N ASN A 61 -6.29 7.54 25.96
CA ASN A 61 -5.01 6.92 25.59
C ASN A 61 -5.07 5.41 25.82
N TYR A 62 -4.69 4.62 24.81
CA TYR A 62 -4.78 3.16 24.89
C TYR A 62 -3.92 2.57 26.01
N GLN A 63 -2.72 3.10 26.25
CA GLN A 63 -1.86 2.62 27.33
C GLN A 63 -2.42 2.95 28.71
N SER A 64 -2.96 4.15 28.92
CA SER A 64 -3.64 4.50 30.18
C SER A 64 -4.86 3.62 30.47
N LEU A 65 -5.47 3.04 29.43
CA LEU A 65 -6.57 2.09 29.53
C LEU A 65 -6.11 0.62 29.61
N ASN A 66 -4.80 0.38 29.64
CA ASN A 66 -4.16 -0.94 29.56
C ASN A 66 -4.66 -1.78 28.37
N LEU A 67 -4.83 -1.13 27.22
CA LEU A 67 -5.25 -1.79 25.99
C LEU A 67 -4.05 -2.29 25.18
N THR A 68 -4.17 -3.52 24.71
CA THR A 68 -3.28 -4.11 23.72
C THR A 68 -4.11 -4.60 22.55
N ALA A 69 -3.53 -4.67 21.35
CA ALA A 69 -4.27 -5.20 20.20
C ALA A 69 -3.34 -5.91 19.22
N ILE A 70 -3.92 -6.88 18.50
CA ILE A 70 -3.31 -7.54 17.35
C ILE A 70 -4.20 -7.27 16.14
N LYS A 71 -3.59 -6.92 15.01
CA LYS A 71 -4.24 -6.76 13.72
C LYS A 71 -3.54 -7.66 12.70
N VAL A 72 -4.30 -8.46 11.97
CA VAL A 72 -3.82 -9.28 10.86
C VAL A 72 -4.44 -8.75 9.59
N ILE A 73 -3.59 -8.47 8.59
CA ILE A 73 -4.01 -7.94 7.30
C ILE A 73 -3.52 -8.89 6.22
N SER A 74 -4.47 -9.39 5.43
CA SER A 74 -4.22 -10.20 4.23
C SER A 74 -4.23 -9.31 2.98
N ALA A 75 -4.19 -9.91 1.78
CA ALA A 75 -4.23 -9.13 0.55
C ALA A 75 -5.49 -8.26 0.37
N SER A 76 -6.61 -8.62 1.00
CA SER A 76 -7.90 -7.93 0.80
C SER A 76 -8.77 -7.78 2.05
N HIS A 77 -8.38 -8.39 3.16
CA HIS A 77 -9.16 -8.39 4.40
C HIS A 77 -8.28 -8.07 5.60
N PHE A 78 -8.90 -7.49 6.62
CA PHE A 78 -8.29 -7.25 7.92
C PHE A 78 -9.12 -7.93 9.02
N SER A 79 -8.46 -8.22 10.14
CA SER A 79 -9.10 -8.54 11.40
C SER A 79 -8.26 -7.95 12.52
N PHE A 80 -8.89 -7.38 13.54
CA PHE A 80 -8.22 -6.99 14.76
C PHE A 80 -8.97 -7.48 15.99
N THR A 81 -8.22 -7.65 17.07
CA THR A 81 -8.76 -7.87 18.41
C THR A 81 -7.97 -6.99 19.38
N THR A 82 -8.72 -6.22 20.17
CA THR A 82 -8.23 -5.41 21.27
C THR A 82 -8.60 -6.09 22.57
N MET A 83 -7.62 -6.21 23.45
CA MET A 83 -7.75 -6.77 24.78
C MET A 83 -7.41 -5.72 25.83
N LYS A 84 -8.08 -5.79 26.97
CA LYS A 84 -7.81 -4.95 28.12
C LYS A 84 -7.21 -5.79 29.24
N GLU A 85 -6.08 -5.33 29.78
CA GLU A 85 -5.56 -5.87 31.02
C GLU A 85 -6.35 -5.32 32.21
N ILE A 86 -6.85 -6.22 33.05
CA ILE A 86 -7.51 -5.89 34.30
C ILE A 86 -6.78 -6.56 35.46
N GLU A 87 -6.69 -5.85 36.58
CA GLU A 87 -6.21 -6.43 37.84
C GLU A 87 -7.32 -7.27 38.47
N GLN A 88 -7.03 -8.52 38.82
CA GLN A 88 -7.97 -9.36 39.56
C GLN A 88 -7.78 -9.23 41.07
N THR A 89 -8.84 -9.50 41.83
CA THR A 89 -8.77 -9.64 43.29
C THR A 89 -7.79 -10.78 43.63
N GLY A 90 -6.62 -10.42 44.15
CA GLY A 90 -5.52 -11.37 44.40
C GLY A 90 -4.18 -10.97 43.76
N GLY A 91 -4.17 -9.92 42.93
CA GLY A 91 -2.94 -9.33 42.37
C GLY A 91 -2.45 -9.97 41.07
N GLU A 92 -3.22 -10.90 40.48
CA GLU A 92 -2.94 -11.45 39.15
C GLU A 92 -3.65 -10.63 38.08
N ASN A 93 -2.93 -10.28 37.01
CA ASN A 93 -3.52 -9.60 35.85
C ASN A 93 -4.19 -10.62 34.93
N LYS A 94 -5.32 -10.22 34.33
CA LYS A 94 -6.05 -10.99 33.32
C LYS A 94 -6.31 -10.13 32.09
N GLN A 95 -6.27 -10.75 30.93
CA GLN A 95 -6.74 -10.14 29.68
C GLN A 95 -8.23 -10.40 29.48
N GLU A 96 -8.97 -9.35 29.17
CA GLU A 96 -10.37 -9.42 28.77
C GLU A 96 -10.59 -8.89 27.36
N PHE A 97 -11.59 -9.43 26.68
CA PHE A 97 -12.01 -8.94 25.38
C PHE A 97 -12.52 -7.51 25.52
N TRP A 98 -11.97 -6.59 24.71
CA TRP A 98 -12.41 -5.20 24.66
C TRP A 98 -13.19 -4.90 23.39
N ALA A 99 -12.57 -5.14 22.23
CA ALA A 99 -13.20 -4.91 20.94
C ALA A 99 -12.62 -5.81 19.85
N ALA A 100 -13.38 -6.06 18.80
CA ALA A 100 -12.88 -6.67 17.57
C ALA A 100 -13.65 -6.17 16.35
N GLY A 101 -12.97 -6.19 15.22
CA GLY A 101 -13.53 -5.87 13.91
C GLY A 101 -12.87 -6.69 12.82
N THR A 102 -13.63 -7.02 11.78
CA THR A 102 -13.12 -7.68 10.58
C THR A 102 -13.91 -7.26 9.36
N GLY A 103 -13.26 -7.28 8.20
CA GLY A 103 -13.89 -6.93 6.94
C GLY A 103 -12.87 -6.81 5.82
N ARG A 104 -13.30 -6.16 4.74
CA ARG A 104 -12.44 -5.82 3.60
C ARG A 104 -11.78 -4.47 3.82
N TYR A 105 -10.73 -4.21 3.06
CA TYR A 105 -10.14 -2.88 2.99
C TYR A 105 -9.73 -2.52 1.57
N GLU A 106 -9.55 -1.24 1.34
CA GLU A 106 -8.96 -0.68 0.12
C GLU A 106 -7.89 0.33 0.52
N PHE A 107 -6.91 0.58 -0.35
CA PHE A 107 -5.88 1.57 -0.07
C PHE A 107 -5.36 2.25 -1.34
N THR A 108 -4.87 3.47 -1.14
CA THR A 108 -4.18 4.29 -2.12
C THR A 108 -2.76 4.59 -1.62
N GLU A 109 -2.05 5.49 -2.29
CA GLU A 109 -0.74 5.97 -1.83
C GLU A 109 -0.80 6.70 -0.48
N SER A 110 -1.96 7.26 -0.10
CA SER A 110 -2.09 8.10 1.10
C SER A 110 -3.17 7.66 2.08
N GLN A 111 -4.09 6.78 1.66
CA GLN A 111 -5.20 6.32 2.50
C GLN A 111 -5.29 4.80 2.58
N TYR A 112 -5.69 4.32 3.75
CA TYR A 112 -6.08 2.94 4.03
C TYR A 112 -7.50 2.99 4.61
N ILE A 113 -8.45 2.31 3.96
CA ILE A 113 -9.88 2.42 4.25
C ILE A 113 -10.42 1.05 4.64
N GLU A 114 -10.84 0.92 5.90
CA GLU A 114 -11.45 -0.29 6.43
C GLU A 114 -12.97 -0.26 6.25
N TYR A 115 -13.55 -1.37 5.81
CA TYR A 115 -14.99 -1.59 5.71
C TYR A 115 -15.37 -2.74 6.64
N PRO A 116 -15.67 -2.48 7.92
CA PRO A 116 -16.08 -3.51 8.86
C PRO A 116 -17.35 -4.21 8.39
N GLN A 117 -17.30 -5.54 8.33
CA GLN A 117 -18.47 -6.38 8.06
C GLN A 117 -19.05 -6.97 9.35
N LEU A 118 -18.16 -7.31 10.29
CA LEU A 118 -18.52 -7.74 11.65
C LEU A 118 -17.65 -6.96 12.63
N ASN A 119 -18.28 -6.41 13.67
CA ASN A 119 -17.60 -5.66 14.70
C ASN A 119 -18.37 -5.75 16.02
N SER A 120 -17.67 -5.57 17.14
CA SER A 120 -18.26 -5.62 18.49
C SER A 120 -18.77 -4.27 19.00
N PHE A 121 -18.61 -3.19 18.22
CA PHE A 121 -18.82 -1.80 18.64
C PHE A 121 -19.94 -1.10 17.87
N GLY A 122 -20.76 -1.84 17.13
CA GLY A 122 -22.04 -1.39 16.59
C GLY A 122 -21.98 -0.53 15.33
N VAL A 123 -20.87 -0.53 14.58
CA VAL A 123 -20.77 0.20 13.31
C VAL A 123 -21.80 -0.29 12.31
N SER A 124 -22.46 0.65 11.63
CA SER A 124 -23.55 0.36 10.71
C SER A 124 -23.01 -0.31 9.43
N PRO A 125 -23.79 -1.22 8.81
CA PRO A 125 -23.40 -1.81 7.55
C PRO A 125 -23.11 -0.74 6.47
N GLY A 126 -21.92 -0.82 5.87
CA GLY A 126 -21.49 0.10 4.81
C GLY A 126 -20.73 1.33 5.31
N GLU A 127 -20.67 1.56 6.62
CA GLU A 127 -19.74 2.55 7.18
C GLU A 127 -18.29 2.10 7.01
N SER A 128 -17.40 3.08 6.88
CA SER A 128 -15.97 2.85 6.63
C SER A 128 -15.11 3.77 7.46
N PHE A 129 -13.92 3.31 7.81
CA PHE A 129 -12.91 4.11 8.50
C PHE A 129 -11.75 4.39 7.57
N ALA A 130 -11.59 5.66 7.17
CA ALA A 130 -10.48 6.10 6.35
C ALA A 130 -9.34 6.64 7.22
N PHE A 131 -8.16 6.06 7.04
CA PHE A 131 -6.95 6.45 7.74
C PHE A 131 -5.95 7.03 6.75
N GLU A 132 -5.41 8.20 7.06
CA GLU A 132 -4.11 8.60 6.48
C GLU A 132 -3.03 7.74 7.13
N TYR A 133 -2.03 7.30 6.35
CA TYR A 133 -1.00 6.41 6.87
C TYR A 133 0.42 6.77 6.45
N GLN A 134 1.39 6.26 7.21
CA GLN A 134 2.81 6.27 6.85
C GLN A 134 3.49 5.00 7.34
N ILE A 135 4.26 4.35 6.47
CA ILE A 135 5.15 3.24 6.84
C ILE A 135 6.53 3.80 7.17
N LYS A 136 7.04 3.50 8.37
CA LYS A 136 8.37 3.89 8.85
C LYS A 136 9.11 2.65 9.33
N GLY A 137 9.90 2.04 8.45
CA GLY A 137 10.53 0.75 8.74
C GLY A 137 9.45 -0.29 9.06
N GLN A 138 9.50 -0.85 10.27
CA GLN A 138 8.55 -1.87 10.74
C GLN A 138 7.28 -1.29 11.40
N GLN A 139 7.08 0.03 11.34
CA GLN A 139 5.93 0.68 11.94
C GLN A 139 4.95 1.20 10.90
N LEU A 140 3.67 0.95 11.15
CA LEU A 140 2.55 1.57 10.47
C LEU A 140 1.96 2.66 11.37
N HIS A 141 2.02 3.90 10.92
CA HIS A 141 1.44 5.06 11.59
C HIS A 141 0.12 5.37 10.89
N THR A 142 -0.99 5.44 11.63
CA THR A 142 -2.31 5.76 11.10
C THR A 142 -2.90 6.96 11.83
N LYS A 143 -3.70 7.76 11.14
CA LYS A 143 -4.56 8.77 11.76
C LYS A 143 -5.90 8.84 11.04
N ARG A 144 -6.98 9.01 11.80
CA ARG A 144 -8.33 9.19 11.27
C ARG A 144 -8.79 10.61 11.54
N VAL A 145 -9.18 11.29 10.47
CA VAL A 145 -9.79 12.62 10.51
C VAL A 145 -11.18 12.50 9.96
N GLU A 146 -12.17 12.97 10.70
CA GLU A 146 -13.58 12.92 10.34
C GLU A 146 -14.14 14.34 10.45
N GLU A 147 -14.74 14.84 9.37
CA GLU A 147 -15.28 16.20 9.30
C GLU A 147 -14.28 17.31 9.70
N GLY A 148 -12.98 17.07 9.46
CA GLY A 148 -11.90 18.00 9.82
C GLY A 148 -11.40 17.89 11.26
N GLU A 149 -11.98 17.00 12.07
CA GLU A 149 -11.54 16.73 13.43
C GLU A 149 -10.70 15.44 13.50
N LEU A 150 -9.57 15.50 14.19
CA LEU A 150 -8.76 14.32 14.45
C LEU A 150 -9.47 13.42 15.46
N LYS A 151 -9.86 12.23 15.03
CA LYS A 151 -10.58 11.25 15.87
C LYS A 151 -9.67 10.17 16.44
N GLU A 152 -8.57 9.84 15.77
CA GLU A 152 -7.74 8.70 16.16
C GLU A 152 -6.32 8.82 15.62
N VAL A 153 -5.34 8.36 16.39
CA VAL A 153 -3.95 8.19 15.96
C VAL A 153 -3.43 6.89 16.55
N GLU A 154 -2.80 6.08 15.71
CA GLU A 154 -2.21 4.80 16.13
C GLU A 154 -0.82 4.59 15.53
N VAL A 155 -0.02 3.79 16.24
CA VAL A 155 1.23 3.24 15.76
C VAL A 155 1.16 1.74 15.98
N TRP A 156 1.33 1.00 14.90
CA TRP A 156 1.33 -0.45 14.84
C TRP A 156 2.74 -0.94 14.53
N GLN A 157 3.24 -1.88 15.32
CA GLN A 157 4.52 -2.53 15.14
C GLN A 157 4.31 -3.88 14.44
N ARG A 158 5.00 -4.10 13.33
CA ARG A 158 5.00 -5.39 12.62
C ARG A 158 5.60 -6.49 13.50
N LEU A 159 4.99 -7.67 13.50
CA LEU A 159 5.42 -8.85 14.24
C LEU A 159 6.27 -9.82 13.41
N ASP A 160 6.06 -9.85 12.09
CA ASP A 160 6.70 -10.76 11.12
C ASP A 160 7.17 -10.06 9.84
#